data_AF-A0A3D4FHQ0-F1
#
_entry.id   AF-A0A3D4FHQ0-F1
#
_cell.length_a   1.000
_cell.length_b   1.000
_cell.length_c   1.000
_cell.angle_alpha   90.00
_cell.angle_beta   90.00
_cell.angle_gamma   90.00
#
_symmetry.space_group_name_H-M   'P 1'
#
loop_
_entity.id
_entity.type
_entity.pdbx_description
1 polymer ?
#
loop_
_entity_poly.entity_id
_entity_poly.type
_entity_poly.pdbx_seq_one_letter_code
_entity_poly.pdbx_strand_id
1 'polypeptide(L)'
;CQIGKKVATIDYNGDIKLCGLMDLSIGNIRNDKFYNIWSKSTIVKTFSGLEEDFFNECKSCDHDGKCSMCIARNIINSNNLFKVDKSFCQSVKTINKYKNSL
;
A
#
# COMPACT_ATOMS: atom_id res chain seq x y z
N CYS A 1 4.42 2.00 3.56
CA CYS A 1 3.84 1.33 2.36
C CYS A 1 4.66 1.64 1.10
N GLN A 2 4.76 0.74 0.10
CA GLN A 2 5.50 0.99 -1.16
C GLN A 2 4.61 1.24 -2.39
N ILE A 3 3.29 1.15 -2.23
CA ILE A 3 2.28 1.31 -3.29
C ILE A 3 2.45 2.66 -3.99
N GLY A 4 2.48 2.68 -5.33
CA GLY A 4 2.67 3.90 -6.12
C GLY A 4 4.05 4.56 -5.99
N LYS A 5 4.99 4.00 -5.20
CA LYS A 5 6.31 4.61 -4.93
C LYS A 5 7.47 3.78 -5.49
N LYS A 6 7.54 2.49 -5.14
CA LYS A 6 8.73 1.65 -5.43
C LYS A 6 8.44 0.28 -6.03
N VAL A 7 7.20 -0.20 -5.95
CA VAL A 7 6.84 -1.56 -6.37
C VAL A 7 5.67 -1.54 -7.35
N ALA A 8 5.74 -2.44 -8.32
CA ALA A 8 4.64 -2.83 -9.19
C ALA A 8 4.59 -4.36 -9.27
N THR A 9 3.42 -4.92 -9.52
CA THR A 9 3.23 -6.34 -9.83
C THR A 9 2.66 -6.47 -11.23
N ILE A 10 3.00 -7.55 -11.93
CA ILE A 10 2.51 -7.82 -13.29
C ILE A 10 1.87 -9.21 -13.28
N ASP A 11 0.61 -9.28 -13.67
CA ASP A 11 -0.11 -10.55 -13.79
C ASP A 11 0.26 -11.27 -15.10
N TYR A 12 -0.06 -12.56 -15.19
CA TYR A 12 0.26 -13.39 -16.37
C TYR A 12 -0.34 -12.84 -17.70
N ASN A 13 -1.44 -12.09 -17.61
CA ASN A 13 -2.10 -11.47 -18.74
C ASN A 13 -1.46 -10.10 -19.13
N GLY A 14 -0.43 -9.67 -18.42
CA GLY A 14 0.29 -8.41 -18.65
C GLY A 14 -0.27 -7.20 -17.89
N ASP A 15 -1.32 -7.37 -17.08
CA ASP A 15 -1.85 -6.25 -16.29
C ASP A 15 -0.87 -5.82 -15.21
N ILE A 16 -0.59 -4.52 -15.15
CA ILE A 16 0.27 -3.91 -14.15
C ILE A 16 -0.61 -3.43 -12.99
N LYS A 17 -0.26 -3.84 -11.78
CA LYS A 17 -0.92 -3.45 -10.53
C LYS A 17 0.08 -2.75 -9.60
N LEU A 18 -0.45 -1.93 -8.70
CA LEU A 18 0.38 -1.21 -7.72
C LEU A 18 0.84 -2.08 -6.54
N CYS A 19 0.16 -3.19 -6.29
CA CYS A 19 0.57 -4.24 -5.37
C CYS A 19 -0.20 -5.52 -5.69
N GLY A 20 0.26 -6.67 -5.19
CA GLY A 20 -0.40 -7.96 -5.44
C GLY A 20 -1.68 -8.21 -4.63
N LEU A 21 -2.04 -7.33 -3.69
CA LEU A 21 -3.24 -7.51 -2.84
C LEU A 21 -4.47 -6.82 -3.39
N MET A 22 -4.31 -5.77 -4.18
CA MET A 22 -5.43 -5.01 -4.75
C MET A 22 -5.62 -5.38 -6.21
N ASP A 23 -6.85 -5.69 -6.58
CA ASP A 23 -7.23 -5.90 -7.97
C ASP A 23 -7.50 -4.56 -8.66
N LEU A 24 -6.44 -3.77 -8.83
CA LEU A 24 -6.50 -2.45 -9.48
C LEU A 24 -5.40 -2.36 -10.54
N SER A 25 -5.76 -2.64 -11.78
CA SER A 25 -4.87 -2.48 -12.94
C SER A 25 -4.69 -1.00 -13.27
N ILE A 26 -3.44 -0.59 -13.52
CA ILE A 26 -3.10 0.76 -14.00
C ILE A 26 -2.81 0.78 -15.50
N GLY A 27 -2.88 -0.37 -16.17
CA GLY A 27 -2.59 -0.55 -17.59
C GLY A 27 -1.99 -1.94 -17.86
N ASN A 28 -1.66 -2.23 -19.12
CA ASN A 28 -1.13 -3.53 -19.54
C ASN A 28 0.17 -3.38 -20.34
N ILE A 29 1.21 -4.14 -20.00
CA ILE A 29 2.53 -4.08 -20.66
C ILE A 29 2.51 -4.41 -22.15
N ARG A 30 1.45 -5.07 -22.64
CA ARG A 30 1.27 -5.41 -24.05
C ARG A 30 0.79 -4.21 -24.88
N ASN A 31 0.24 -3.19 -24.22
CA ASN A 31 -0.37 -2.03 -24.87
C ASN A 31 0.57 -0.81 -24.89
N ASP A 32 1.39 -0.61 -23.85
CA ASP A 32 2.33 0.51 -23.76
C ASP A 32 3.53 0.15 -22.86
N LYS A 33 4.61 0.95 -22.95
CA LYS A 33 5.79 0.83 -22.10
C LYS A 33 5.41 1.07 -20.64
N PHE A 34 5.95 0.26 -19.74
CA PHE A 34 5.77 0.41 -18.29
C PHE A 34 5.96 1.86 -17.80
N TYR A 35 7.02 2.53 -18.26
CA TYR A 35 7.31 3.92 -17.89
C TYR A 35 6.15 4.88 -18.22
N ASN A 36 5.53 4.73 -19.40
CA ASN A 36 4.42 5.59 -19.82
C ASN A 36 3.18 5.31 -18.97
N ILE A 37 2.86 4.02 -18.77
CA ILE A 37 1.73 3.58 -17.95
C ILE A 37 1.89 4.12 -16.52
N TRP A 38 3.08 3.97 -15.94
CA TRP A 38 3.36 4.38 -14.56
C TRP A 38 3.35 5.90 -14.39
N SER A 39 4.14 6.63 -15.18
CA SER A 39 4.33 8.08 -15.00
C SER A 39 3.08 8.92 -15.30
N LYS A 40 2.21 8.43 -16.20
CA LYS A 40 0.98 9.12 -16.60
C LYS A 40 -0.23 8.72 -15.74
N SER A 41 -0.17 7.61 -15.02
CA SER A 41 -1.29 7.12 -14.22
C SER A 41 -1.65 8.06 -13.07
N THR A 42 -2.89 8.55 -13.08
CA THR A 42 -3.46 9.32 -11.96
C THR A 42 -3.58 8.45 -10.71
N ILE A 43 -3.85 7.15 -10.88
CA ILE A 43 -3.92 6.18 -9.79
C ILE A 43 -2.56 6.09 -9.08
N VAL A 44 -1.46 5.93 -9.83
CA VAL A 44 -0.09 5.91 -9.26
C VAL A 44 0.14 7.18 -8.45
N LYS A 45 -0.16 8.36 -9.02
CA LYS A 45 0.05 9.66 -8.35
C LYS A 45 -0.74 9.74 -7.03
N THR A 46 -2.03 9.38 -7.05
CA THR A 46 -2.88 9.37 -5.86
C THR A 46 -2.30 8.49 -4.75
N PHE A 47 -1.92 7.25 -5.07
CA PHE A 47 -1.38 6.33 -4.05
C PHE A 47 0.03 6.73 -3.59
N SER A 48 0.85 7.29 -4.47
CA SER A 48 2.18 7.80 -4.13
C SER A 48 2.12 8.98 -3.15
N GLY A 49 1.04 9.76 -3.19
CA GLY A 49 0.83 10.86 -2.26
C GLY A 49 0.46 10.39 -0.85
N LEU A 50 -0.04 9.18 -0.66
CA LEU A 50 -0.53 8.72 0.64
C LEU A 50 0.63 8.49 1.63
N GLU A 51 0.55 9.21 2.75
CA GLU A 51 1.46 9.12 3.89
C GLU A 51 0.71 8.63 5.14
N GLU A 52 1.44 8.00 6.07
CA GLU A 52 0.83 7.45 7.30
C GLU A 52 0.22 8.55 8.17
N ASP A 53 0.78 9.76 8.12
CA ASP A 53 0.28 10.94 8.84
C ASP A 53 -1.08 11.45 8.35
N PHE A 54 -1.58 11.01 7.19
CA PHE A 54 -2.96 11.32 6.80
C PHE A 54 -4.00 10.58 7.63
N PHE A 55 -3.58 9.58 8.40
CA PHE A 55 -4.45 8.77 9.23
C PHE A 55 -4.34 9.27 10.66
N ASN A 56 -5.39 9.93 11.16
CA ASN A 56 -5.38 10.55 12.49
C ASN A 56 -4.96 9.58 13.61
N GLU A 57 -5.30 8.30 13.47
CA GLU A 57 -4.95 7.25 14.43
C GLU A 57 -3.47 6.85 14.40
N CYS A 58 -2.76 7.18 13.32
CA CYS A 58 -1.33 6.89 13.14
C CYS A 58 -0.44 8.02 13.66
N LYS A 59 -0.91 9.28 13.64
CA LYS A 59 -0.14 10.47 14.08
C LYS A 59 0.42 10.38 15.50
N SER A 60 -0.29 9.70 16.40
CA SER A 60 0.11 9.53 17.81
C SER A 60 0.48 8.09 18.14
N CYS A 61 0.77 7.25 17.14
CA CYS A 61 1.09 5.85 17.33
C CYS A 61 2.56 5.66 17.71
N ASP A 62 2.84 4.97 18.81
CA ASP A 62 4.21 4.65 19.27
C ASP A 62 5.01 3.73 18.32
N HIS A 63 4.36 3.25 17.25
CA HIS A 63 4.98 2.45 16.20
C HIS A 63 5.21 3.24 14.92
N ASP A 64 5.05 4.56 14.93
CA ASP A 64 5.45 5.41 13.82
C ASP A 64 6.93 5.19 13.44
N GLY A 65 7.22 5.22 12.14
CA GLY A 65 8.52 4.87 11.56
C GLY A 65 8.92 3.38 11.65
N LYS A 66 8.23 2.56 12.46
CA LYS A 66 8.42 1.09 12.57
C LYS A 66 7.28 0.30 11.95
N CYS A 67 6.19 0.98 11.60
CA CYS A 67 5.08 0.44 10.84
C CYS A 67 5.32 0.68 9.33
N SER A 68 4.69 -0.14 8.51
CA SER A 68 4.59 0.10 7.07
C SER A 68 3.18 -0.24 6.66
N MET A 69 2.23 0.59 7.09
CA MET A 69 0.80 0.35 6.98
C MET A 69 0.43 -0.19 5.59
N CYS A 70 -0.39 -1.24 5.57
CA CYS A 70 -0.85 -1.86 4.34
C CYS A 70 -2.16 -1.20 3.88
N ILE A 71 -2.05 -0.21 2.98
CA ILE A 71 -3.20 0.52 2.42
C ILE A 71 -4.21 -0.43 1.76
N ALA A 72 -3.73 -1.49 1.10
CA ALA A 72 -4.58 -2.51 0.51
C ALA A 72 -5.54 -3.15 1.53
N ARG A 73 -5.07 -3.42 2.76
CA ARG A 73 -5.89 -4.01 3.82
C ARG A 73 -6.98 -3.08 4.33
N ASN A 74 -6.73 -1.77 4.35
CA ASN A 74 -7.77 -0.78 4.68
C ASN A 74 -8.95 -0.93 3.71
N ILE A 75 -8.66 -0.96 2.41
CA ILE A 75 -9.68 -1.09 1.35
C ILE A 75 -10.36 -2.46 1.43
N ILE A 76 -9.60 -3.56 1.50
CA ILE A 76 -10.16 -4.92 1.48
C ILE A 76 -11.08 -5.18 2.68
N ASN A 77 -10.68 -4.74 3.88
CA ASN A 77 -11.40 -5.08 5.11
C ASN A 77 -12.51 -4.08 5.45
N SER A 78 -12.48 -2.86 4.91
CA SER A 78 -13.43 -1.82 5.31
C SER A 78 -14.07 -1.05 4.16
N ASN A 79 -13.68 -1.35 2.91
CA ASN A 79 -14.05 -0.59 1.72
C ASN A 79 -13.78 0.91 1.85
N ASN A 80 -12.83 1.30 2.70
CA ASN A 80 -12.48 2.69 2.97
C ASN A 80 -10.96 2.81 3.05
N LEU A 81 -10.39 3.60 2.14
CA LEU A 81 -8.96 3.86 2.06
C LEU A 81 -8.38 4.42 3.36
N PHE A 82 -9.12 5.30 4.04
CA PHE A 82 -8.69 6.08 5.20
C PHE A 82 -8.98 5.39 6.54
N LYS A 83 -9.69 4.25 6.53
CA LYS A 83 -9.96 3.49 7.75
C LYS A 83 -8.89 2.43 7.96
N VAL A 84 -8.06 2.64 8.98
CA VAL A 84 -6.93 1.76 9.29
C VAL A 84 -7.43 0.36 9.70
N ASP A 85 -6.85 -0.68 9.08
CA ASP A 85 -7.09 -2.07 9.47
C ASP A 85 -6.47 -2.38 10.85
N LYS A 86 -7.33 -2.48 11.87
CA LYS A 86 -6.91 -2.77 13.25
C LYS A 86 -6.27 -4.15 13.42
N SER A 87 -6.64 -5.12 12.58
CA SER A 87 -6.01 -6.46 12.63
C SER A 87 -4.54 -6.40 12.23
N PHE A 88 -4.22 -5.56 11.24
CA PHE A 88 -2.85 -5.28 10.84
C PHE A 88 -2.08 -4.54 11.95
N CYS A 89 -2.68 -3.53 12.59
CA CYS A 89 -2.07 -2.85 13.73
C CYS A 89 -1.67 -3.82 14.84
N GLN A 90 -2.56 -4.77 15.18
CA GLN A 90 -2.28 -5.79 16.20
C GLN A 90 -1.11 -6.69 15.80
N SER A 91 -1.03 -7.08 14.53
CA SER A 91 0.06 -7.91 14.01
C SER A 91 1.41 -7.18 14.13
N VAL A 92 1.46 -5.89 13.77
CA VAL A 92 2.66 -5.05 13.91
C VAL A 92 3.07 -4.92 15.39
N LYS A 93 2.13 -4.70 16.30
CA LYS A 93 2.38 -4.66 17.75
C LYS A 93 3.05 -5.94 18.25
N THR A 94 2.50 -7.10 17.88
CA THR A 94 3.04 -8.41 18.27
C THR A 94 4.44 -8.65 17.70
N ILE A 95 4.65 -8.35 16.41
CA ILE A 95 5.95 -8.50 15.75
C ILE A 95 7.01 -7.60 16.40
N ASN A 96 6.67 -6.33 16.65
CA ASN A 96 7.60 -5.39 17.28
C ASN A 96 7.93 -5.79 18.73
N LYS A 97 6.95 -6.31 19.48
CA LYS A 97 7.19 -6.87 20.81
C LYS A 97 8.19 -8.04 20.77
N TYR A 98 8.03 -8.96 19.82
CA TYR A 98 8.92 -10.11 19.67
C TYR A 98 10.34 -9.70 19.24
N LYS A 99 10.46 -8.74 18.31
CA LYS A 99 11.76 -8.22 17.88
C LYS A 99 12.56 -7.55 19.01
N ASN A 100 11.89 -6.92 19.97
CA ASN A 100 12.55 -6.30 21.12
C ASN A 100 12.94 -7.30 22.23
N SER A 101 12.52 -8.56 22.12
CA SER A 101 12.88 -9.63 23.08
C SER A 101 14.04 -10.51 22.64
N LEU A 102 14.59 -10.25 21.44
CA LEU A 102 15.81 -10.86 20.90
C LEU A 102 16.99 -9.92 21.12
#